data_AF-A0A0G0VZI7-F1
#
_entry.id   AF-A0A0G0VZI7-F1
#
_cell.length_a   1.000
_cell.length_b   1.000
_cell.length_c   1.000
_cell.angle_alpha   90.00
_cell.angle_beta   90.00
_cell.angle_gamma   90.00
#
_symmetry.space_group_name_H-M   'P 1'
#
loop_
_entity.id
_entity.type
_entity.pdbx_description
1 polymer ?
#
loop_
_entity_poly.entity_id
_entity_poly.type
_entity_poly.pdbx_seq_one_letter_code
_entity_poly.pdbx_strand_id
1 'polypeptide(L)' 'MGIGNQKQTFGDTGLPKNCRALISANITGVAEGRYTAADALGSIDRNCGMYGLIWGER' A
#
# COMPACT_ATOMS: atom_id res chain seq x y z
N MET A 1 -9.05 14.95 16.96
CA MET A 1 -8.62 15.51 15.66
C MET A 1 -7.39 14.74 15.16
N GLY A 2 -7.62 13.71 14.34
CA GLY A 2 -6.72 13.17 13.32
C GLY A 2 -5.33 12.62 13.67
N ILE A 3 -5.18 11.65 14.59
CA ILE A 3 -3.89 10.96 14.82
C ILE A 3 -3.79 9.61 14.06
N GLY A 4 -4.45 9.46 12.89
CA GLY A 4 -4.58 8.16 12.21
C GLY A 4 -3.65 7.94 11.00
N ASN A 5 -2.91 8.97 10.58
CA ASN A 5 -2.16 8.99 9.31
C ASN A 5 -0.62 8.92 9.50
N GLN A 6 -0.14 8.30 10.58
CA GLN A 6 1.08 8.78 11.25
C GLN A 6 2.41 8.62 10.51
N LYS A 7 2.60 7.65 9.59
CA LYS A 7 3.74 7.60 8.63
C LYS A 7 3.65 6.40 7.67
N GLN A 8 4.21 6.53 6.48
CA GLN A 8 4.48 5.41 5.59
C GLN A 8 5.73 4.68 6.10
N THR A 9 5.72 3.35 6.13
CA THR A 9 6.88 2.55 6.50
C THR A 9 7.30 1.69 5.32
N PHE A 10 8.56 1.79 4.94
CA PHE A 10 9.18 1.01 3.86
C PHE A 10 10.32 0.17 4.43
N GLY A 11 10.59 -0.98 3.81
CA GLY A 11 11.77 -1.78 4.10
C GLY A 11 13.00 -1.28 3.35
N ASP A 12 14.14 -1.90 3.59
CA ASP A 12 15.42 -1.52 2.95
C ASP A 12 15.40 -1.68 1.42
N THR A 13 14.50 -2.54 0.92
CA THR A 13 14.24 -2.74 -0.52
C THR A 13 13.31 -1.68 -1.13
N GLY A 14 12.81 -0.73 -0.32
CA GLY A 14 11.79 0.24 -0.73
C GLY A 14 10.38 -0.34 -0.79
N LEU A 15 10.18 -1.59 -0.36
CA LEU A 15 8.86 -2.22 -0.35
C LEU A 15 8.00 -1.73 0.82
N PRO A 16 6.69 -1.52 0.62
CA PRO A 16 5.80 -1.06 1.66
C PRO A 16 5.65 -2.13 2.77
N LYS A 17 5.94 -1.72 4.00
CA LYS A 17 5.82 -2.54 5.23
C LYS A 17 4.59 -2.21 6.06
N ASN A 18 3.71 -1.33 5.58
CA ASN A 18 2.40 -1.10 6.18
C ASN A 18 1.38 -0.68 5.11
N CYS A 19 0.09 -0.83 5.43
CA CYS A 19 -0.98 -0.58 4.47
C CYS A 19 -1.01 0.88 3.99
N ARG A 20 -0.55 1.80 4.83
CA ARG A 20 -0.43 3.21 4.47
C ARG A 20 0.57 3.44 3.34
N ALA A 21 1.73 2.81 3.41
CA ALA A 21 2.75 2.86 2.37
C ALA A 21 2.25 2.20 1.07
N LEU A 22 1.63 1.02 1.17
CA LEU A 22 1.12 0.31 -0.01
C LEU A 22 0.01 1.09 -0.72
N ILE A 23 -0.98 1.58 0.03
CA ILE A 23 -2.08 2.38 -0.53
C ILE A 23 -1.54 3.64 -1.20
N SER A 24 -0.58 4.32 -0.56
CA SER A 24 0.02 5.52 -1.14
C SER A 24 0.79 5.22 -2.44
N ALA A 25 1.57 4.14 -2.46
CA ALA A 25 2.28 3.72 -3.67
C ALA A 25 1.33 3.38 -4.82
N ASN A 26 0.21 2.71 -4.53
CA ASN A 26 -0.81 2.41 -5.52
C ASN A 26 -1.53 3.68 -6.02
N ILE A 27 -1.88 4.62 -5.13
CA ILE A 27 -2.47 5.92 -5.52
C ILE A 27 -1.54 6.68 -6.46
N THR A 28 -0.25 6.81 -6.09
CA THR A 28 0.75 7.47 -6.94
C THR A 28 0.89 6.77 -8.28
N GLY A 29 0.95 5.43 -8.29
CA GLY A 29 1.07 4.66 -9.53
C GLY A 29 -0.13 4.81 -10.47
N VAL A 30 -1.36 4.91 -9.93
CA VAL A 30 -2.55 5.21 -10.73
C VAL A 30 -2.50 6.64 -11.26
N ALA A 31 -2.14 7.61 -10.43
CA ALA A 31 -2.04 9.02 -10.83
C ALA A 31 -0.99 9.24 -11.93
N GLU A 32 0.08 8.44 -11.93
CA GLU A 32 1.12 8.46 -12.96
C GLU A 32 0.83 7.54 -14.16
N GLY A 33 -0.31 6.85 -14.17
CA GLY A 33 -0.70 5.95 -15.26
C GLY A 33 0.14 4.66 -15.36
N ARG A 34 0.88 4.29 -14.29
CA ARG A 34 1.67 3.05 -14.23
C ARG A 34 0.80 1.81 -14.07
N TYR A 35 -0.34 1.92 -13.40
CA TYR A 35 -1.30 0.84 -13.17
C TYR A 35 -2.73 1.34 -13.37
N THR A 36 -3.67 0.44 -13.67
CA THR A 36 -5.09 0.80 -13.64
C THR A 36 -5.61 0.89 -12.21
N ALA A 37 -6.73 1.57 -12.01
CA ALA A 37 -7.41 1.58 -10.71
C ALA A 37 -7.79 0.17 -10.24
N ALA A 38 -8.13 -0.73 -11.16
CA ALA A 38 -8.46 -2.13 -10.84
C ALA A 38 -7.23 -2.89 -10.32
N ASP A 39 -6.06 -2.71 -10.96
CA ASP A 39 -4.80 -3.31 -10.51
C ASP A 39 -4.41 -2.83 -9.11
N ALA A 40 -4.56 -1.52 -8.88
CA ALA A 40 -4.30 -0.90 -7.59
C ALA A 40 -5.21 -1.45 -6.49
N LEU A 41 -6.52 -1.57 -6.76
CA LEU A 41 -7.47 -2.13 -5.81
C LEU A 41 -7.20 -3.61 -5.53
N GLY A 42 -6.87 -4.40 -6.55
CA GLY A 42 -6.48 -5.80 -6.37
C GLY A 42 -5.22 -5.96 -5.53
N SER A 43 -4.21 -5.11 -5.75
CA SER A 43 -2.99 -5.06 -4.94
C SER A 43 -3.29 -4.72 -3.49
N ILE A 44 -4.14 -3.73 -3.25
CA ILE A 44 -4.56 -3.32 -1.89
C ILE A 44 -5.32 -4.46 -1.21
N ASP A 45 -6.31 -5.07 -1.86
CA ASP A 45 -7.10 -6.16 -1.27
C ASP A 45 -6.23 -7.36 -0.88
N ARG A 46 -5.29 -7.75 -1.75
CA ARG A 46 -4.38 -8.89 -1.52
C ARG A 46 -3.46 -8.72 -0.32
N ASN A 47 -3.11 -7.48 0.04
CA ASN A 47 -2.09 -7.20 1.05
C ASN A 47 -2.65 -6.52 2.30
N CYS A 48 -3.80 -5.84 2.18
CA CYS A 48 -4.44 -5.05 3.24
C CYS A 48 -5.92 -5.38 3.44
N GLY A 49 -6.47 -6.31 2.66
CA GLY A 49 -7.79 -6.87 2.90
C GLY A 49 -7.83 -7.72 4.18
N MET A 50 -8.98 -8.32 4.47
CA MET A 50 -9.24 -9.05 5.71
C MET A 50 -8.22 -10.16 6.03
N TYR A 51 -7.61 -10.75 5.00
CA TYR A 51 -6.57 -11.77 5.12
C TYR A 51 -5.24 -11.35 4.47
N GLY A 52 -5.10 -10.05 4.19
CA GLY A 52 -3.91 -9.51 3.57
C GLY A 52 -2.74 -9.50 4.54
N LEU A 53 -1.56 -9.86 4.03
CA LEU A 53 -0.30 -9.77 4.76
C LEU A 53 0.65 -8.89 3.96
N ILE A 54 1.12 -7.82 4.59
CA ILE A 54 2.07 -6.93 3.97
C ILE A 54 3.50 -7.44 4.12
N TRP A 55 4.40 -6.88 3.31
CA TRP A 55 5.79 -7.28 3.27
C TRP A 55 6.47 -7.15 4.66
N GLY A 56 6.98 -8.26 5.18
CA GLY A 56 7.57 -8.35 6.53
C GLY A 56 6.64 -8.87 7.62
N GLU A 57 5.35 -9.08 7.33
CA GLU A 57 4.40 -9.83 8.18
C GLU A 57 4.06 -11.22 7.61
N ARG A 58 4.79 -11.64 6.56
CA ARG A 58 4.61 -12.90 5.85
C ARG A 58 5.62 -13.95 6.27
#